data_AF-A0A754E723-F1
#
_entry.id   AF-A0A754E723-F1
#
_cell.length_a   1.000
_cell.length_b   1.000
_cell.length_c   1.000
_cell.angle_alpha   90.00
_cell.angle_beta   90.00
_cell.angle_gamma   90.00
#
_symmetry.space_group_name_H-M   'P 1'
#
loop_
_entity.id
_entity.type
_entity.pdbx_description
1 polymer ?
#
loop_
_entity_poly.entity_id
_entity_poly.type
_entity_poly.pdbx_seq_one_letter_code
_entity_poly.pdbx_strand_id
1 'polypeptide(L)'
;MSGINPVFLVRKAKKSSGQKDAVLWCSDDFEAANATLDYLLIKSGAKLKDYFKAVATNFPVVNELPPEGELSLTFCDYYQLAKDNMTWTQIPGVTLPSSEAAAAARQHIVDGVDTETGEVLEDHTENFGNESNSPAQATAPAPELTVVATMPLRHRVLAQYIGEGEYLYHVDASQKKEILRLEMDTDNSYVQNLLLAAENVEAFKKAIEHDIHKIVNAVKKIFPVDGKTPELATVIQFLKTWFETEHIDRGLLVKEWAKGNRVSAIQRTESGANAGGGNKTDRNPDYEHTLDTLDVEIAMATLPMDFNIYELPGSVYRRAKEIVKKKESPFKEWSAALRATPGILDYSRAAIFALIRSAHPEFYHYPGRLQGYINA
;
A
#
# COMPACT_ATOMS: atom_id res chain seq x y z
N MET A 1 -3.62 8.12 4.49
CA MET A 1 -4.97 8.38 4.05
C MET A 1 -5.03 9.78 3.51
N SER A 2 -5.05 9.90 2.18
CA SER A 2 -5.84 10.93 1.52
C SER A 2 -7.07 11.17 2.40
N GLY A 3 -7.29 12.41 2.82
CA GLY A 3 -8.37 12.80 3.73
C GLY A 3 -9.74 12.68 3.07
N ILE A 4 -10.02 11.53 2.47
CA ILE A 4 -11.25 11.20 1.80
C ILE A 4 -12.06 10.44 2.83
N ASN A 5 -13.03 11.13 3.43
CA ASN A 5 -14.03 10.50 4.26
C ASN A 5 -14.76 9.44 3.42
N PRO A 6 -15.03 8.24 3.97
CA PRO A 6 -15.73 7.20 3.22
C PRO A 6 -17.08 7.73 2.75
N VAL A 7 -17.36 7.54 1.47
CA VAL A 7 -18.59 8.04 0.85
C VAL A 7 -19.59 6.89 0.83
N PHE A 8 -20.77 7.12 1.41
CA PHE A 8 -21.89 6.19 1.33
C PHE A 8 -22.91 6.70 0.30
N LEU A 9 -23.03 5.98 -0.81
CA LEU A 9 -23.88 6.36 -1.93
C LEU A 9 -25.15 5.51 -1.98
N VAL A 10 -26.26 6.17 -2.28
CA VAL A 10 -27.53 5.53 -2.63
C VAL A 10 -28.02 5.98 -4.00
N ARG A 11 -28.50 5.04 -4.79
CA ARG A 11 -29.28 5.29 -6.01
C ARG A 11 -30.67 4.70 -5.85
N LYS A 12 -31.66 5.58 -5.76
CA LYS A 12 -33.06 5.18 -5.73
C LYS A 12 -33.50 4.69 -7.10
N ALA A 13 -34.14 3.53 -7.14
CA ALA A 13 -34.76 3.02 -8.34
C ALA A 13 -36.05 3.80 -8.66
N LYS A 14 -36.34 3.97 -9.95
CA LYS A 14 -37.62 4.53 -10.38
C LYS A 14 -38.69 3.47 -10.16
N LYS A 15 -39.83 3.84 -9.55
CA LYS A 15 -40.96 2.94 -9.31
C LYS A 15 -41.42 2.19 -10.56
N SER A 16 -41.31 2.81 -11.74
CA SER A 16 -41.68 2.21 -13.03
C SER A 16 -40.74 1.11 -13.53
N SER A 17 -39.56 0.95 -12.92
CA SER A 17 -38.54 -0.02 -13.37
C SER A 17 -38.64 -1.39 -12.68
N GLY A 18 -39.33 -1.48 -11.54
CA GLY A 18 -39.38 -2.71 -10.73
C GLY A 18 -38.04 -3.10 -10.06
N GLN A 19 -37.01 -2.25 -10.16
CA GLN A 19 -35.70 -2.49 -9.55
C GLN A 19 -35.68 -2.11 -8.07
N LYS A 20 -34.75 -2.71 -7.32
CA LYS A 20 -34.46 -2.34 -5.93
C LYS A 20 -33.53 -1.13 -5.86
N ASP A 21 -33.60 -0.38 -4.76
CA ASP A 21 -32.63 0.69 -4.47
C ASP A 21 -31.23 0.08 -4.27
N ALA A 22 -30.22 0.83 -4.72
CA ALA A 22 -28.85 0.35 -4.74
C ALA A 22 -27.97 1.20 -3.84
N VAL A 23 -27.10 0.54 -3.06
CA VAL A 23 -26.22 1.17 -2.10
C VAL A 23 -24.79 0.66 -2.30
N LEU A 24 -23.81 1.55 -2.17
CA LEU A 24 -22.39 1.24 -2.19
C LEU A 24 -21.64 2.23 -1.29
N TRP A 25 -20.60 1.75 -0.62
CA TRP A 25 -19.66 2.61 0.07
C TRP A 25 -18.22 2.23 -0.25
N CYS A 26 -17.35 3.24 -0.26
CA CYS A 26 -15.91 3.06 -0.43
C CYS A 26 -15.14 4.27 0.14
N SER A 27 -13.89 4.03 0.48
CA SER A 27 -12.92 5.02 0.97
C SER A 27 -12.25 5.79 -0.18
N ASP A 28 -13.06 6.25 -1.14
CA ASP A 28 -12.67 6.99 -2.35
C ASP A 28 -13.50 8.27 -2.50
N ASP A 29 -13.09 9.15 -3.41
CA ASP A 29 -13.84 10.39 -3.68
C ASP A 29 -15.22 10.10 -4.29
N PHE A 30 -16.12 11.09 -4.23
CA PHE A 30 -17.50 10.93 -4.68
C PHE A 30 -17.58 10.48 -6.15
N GLU A 31 -16.73 11.03 -7.01
CA GLU A 31 -16.70 10.71 -8.43
C GLU A 31 -16.28 9.26 -8.68
N ALA A 32 -15.22 8.80 -8.03
CA ALA A 32 -14.74 7.42 -8.10
C ALA A 32 -15.74 6.40 -7.51
N ALA A 33 -16.34 6.73 -6.36
CA ALA A 33 -17.39 5.93 -5.74
C ALA A 33 -18.63 5.81 -6.65
N ASN A 34 -19.03 6.93 -7.26
CA ASN A 34 -20.18 6.97 -8.15
C ASN A 34 -19.93 6.19 -9.46
N ALA A 35 -18.71 6.27 -10.02
CA ALA A 35 -18.32 5.48 -11.18
C ALA A 35 -18.33 3.98 -10.88
N THR A 36 -17.87 3.58 -9.68
CA THR A 36 -17.89 2.19 -9.22
C THR A 36 -19.31 1.68 -9.06
N LEU A 37 -20.19 2.46 -8.42
CA LEU A 37 -21.62 2.15 -8.30
C LEU A 37 -22.29 2.00 -9.67
N ASP A 38 -21.98 2.89 -10.63
CA ASP A 38 -22.47 2.82 -12.01
C ASP A 38 -22.05 1.53 -12.72
N TYR A 39 -20.77 1.19 -12.63
CA TYR A 39 -20.21 -0.01 -13.22
C TYR A 39 -20.86 -1.27 -12.66
N LEU A 40 -20.99 -1.38 -11.33
CA LEU A 40 -21.56 -2.57 -10.69
C LEU A 40 -23.05 -2.72 -10.99
N LEU A 41 -23.81 -1.62 -11.06
CA LEU A 41 -25.20 -1.65 -11.50
C LEU A 41 -25.33 -2.18 -12.94
N ILE A 42 -24.50 -1.69 -13.86
CA ILE A 42 -24.50 -2.19 -15.25
C ILE A 42 -24.12 -3.68 -15.29
N LYS A 43 -23.10 -4.08 -14.54
CA LYS A 43 -22.64 -5.47 -14.45
C LYS A 43 -23.71 -6.41 -13.89
N SER A 44 -24.57 -5.93 -12.98
CA SER A 44 -25.72 -6.67 -12.47
C SER A 44 -26.87 -6.83 -13.49
N GLY A 45 -26.75 -6.21 -14.67
CA GLY A 45 -27.78 -6.23 -15.73
C GLY A 45 -28.78 -5.07 -15.63
N ALA A 46 -28.60 -4.15 -14.68
CA ALA A 46 -29.47 -3.01 -14.49
C ALA A 46 -29.12 -1.86 -15.46
N LYS A 47 -30.12 -1.09 -15.91
CA LYS A 47 -29.88 0.07 -16.79
C LYS A 47 -29.86 1.34 -15.93
N LEU A 48 -28.81 2.15 -16.05
CA LEU A 48 -28.68 3.38 -15.25
C LEU A 48 -29.87 4.35 -15.38
N LYS A 49 -30.56 4.36 -16.54
CA LYS A 49 -31.76 5.17 -16.77
C LYS A 49 -32.93 4.80 -15.85
N ASP A 50 -32.90 3.61 -15.27
CA ASP A 50 -33.94 3.09 -14.35
C ASP A 50 -33.73 3.60 -12.92
N TYR A 51 -32.62 4.28 -12.65
CA TYR A 51 -32.27 4.85 -11.35
C TYR A 51 -32.22 6.38 -11.42
N PHE A 52 -32.36 7.02 -10.27
CA PHE A 52 -32.01 8.42 -10.08
C PHE A 52 -30.49 8.58 -9.91
N LYS A 53 -29.99 9.82 -9.97
CA LYS A 53 -28.57 10.11 -9.71
C LYS A 53 -28.19 9.64 -8.30
N ALA A 54 -26.93 9.25 -8.13
CA ALA A 54 -26.40 8.92 -6.81
C ALA A 54 -26.48 10.13 -5.88
N VAL A 55 -26.82 9.85 -4.63
CA VAL A 55 -26.82 10.81 -3.53
C VAL A 55 -25.87 10.28 -2.46
N ALA A 56 -24.96 11.12 -2.00
CA ALA A 56 -24.15 10.83 -0.82
C ALA A 56 -24.96 11.13 0.45
N THR A 57 -24.97 10.19 1.38
CA THR A 57 -25.66 10.30 2.68
C THR A 57 -24.66 10.26 3.82
N ASN A 58 -25.13 10.46 5.06
CA ASN A 58 -24.30 10.18 6.23
C ASN A 58 -23.97 8.69 6.26
N PHE A 59 -22.76 8.35 6.74
CA PHE A 59 -22.31 6.98 6.84
C PHE A 59 -23.06 6.26 7.98
N PRO A 60 -23.80 5.16 7.71
CA PRO A 60 -24.53 4.45 8.76
C PRO A 60 -23.57 3.67 9.66
N VAL A 61 -23.81 3.70 10.98
CA VAL A 61 -23.10 2.88 11.97
C VAL A 61 -24.00 1.70 12.32
N VAL A 62 -23.94 0.64 11.50
CA VAL A 62 -24.78 -0.56 11.61
C VAL A 62 -23.95 -1.82 11.34
N ASN A 63 -24.36 -2.98 11.85
CA ASN A 63 -23.60 -4.22 11.68
C ASN A 63 -23.80 -4.85 10.30
N GLU A 64 -24.86 -4.46 9.60
CA GLU A 64 -25.34 -5.01 8.33
C GLU A 64 -24.86 -4.18 7.13
N LEU A 65 -23.71 -3.51 7.27
CA LEU A 65 -23.07 -2.83 6.14
C LEU A 65 -22.61 -3.87 5.12
N PRO A 66 -22.82 -3.63 3.81
CA PRO A 66 -22.20 -4.46 2.79
C PRO A 66 -20.67 -4.32 2.85
N PRO A 67 -19.90 -5.27 2.31
CA PRO A 67 -18.45 -5.11 2.17
C PRO A 67 -18.09 -3.85 1.37
N GLU A 68 -16.92 -3.28 1.65
CA GLU A 68 -16.43 -2.09 0.95
C GLU A 68 -16.32 -2.33 -0.56
N GLY A 69 -16.83 -1.41 -1.37
CA GLY A 69 -16.81 -1.51 -2.82
C GLY A 69 -17.77 -2.52 -3.42
N GLU A 70 -18.60 -3.20 -2.61
CA GLU A 70 -19.62 -4.13 -3.08
C GLU A 70 -21.00 -3.48 -3.22
N LEU A 71 -21.71 -3.85 -4.29
CA LEU A 71 -23.08 -3.39 -4.54
C LEU A 71 -24.06 -4.13 -3.64
N SER A 72 -24.80 -3.38 -2.82
CA SER A 72 -25.93 -3.93 -2.06
C SER A 72 -27.26 -3.51 -2.67
N LEU A 73 -28.12 -4.50 -2.91
CA LEU A 73 -29.53 -4.33 -3.30
C LEU A 73 -30.48 -4.68 -2.15
N THR A 74 -29.95 -5.10 -1.00
CA THR A 74 -30.72 -5.60 0.15
C THR A 74 -30.59 -4.71 1.38
N PHE A 75 -29.61 -3.80 1.43
CA PHE A 75 -29.44 -2.87 2.56
C PHE A 75 -30.73 -2.07 2.85
N CYS A 76 -31.39 -1.59 1.80
CA CYS A 76 -32.65 -0.85 1.90
C CYS A 76 -33.86 -1.72 2.30
N ASP A 77 -33.73 -3.05 2.36
CA ASP A 77 -34.76 -3.93 2.90
C ASP A 77 -34.81 -3.83 4.45
N TYR A 78 -33.72 -3.39 5.09
CA TYR A 78 -33.57 -3.28 6.54
C TYR A 78 -33.52 -1.82 7.04
N TYR A 79 -33.01 -0.91 6.22
CA TYR A 79 -32.80 0.49 6.58
C TYR A 79 -33.49 1.43 5.59
N GLN A 80 -34.01 2.54 6.12
CA GLN A 80 -34.60 3.61 5.33
C GLN A 80 -34.00 4.96 5.72
N LEU A 81 -33.98 5.90 4.77
CA LEU A 81 -33.60 7.28 5.04
C LEU A 81 -34.65 7.97 5.92
N ALA A 82 -34.18 8.69 6.93
CA ALA A 82 -34.99 9.55 7.77
C ALA A 82 -35.51 10.76 6.98
N LYS A 83 -36.33 11.60 7.62
CA LYS A 83 -36.96 12.77 7.00
C LYS A 83 -35.96 13.80 6.47
N ASP A 84 -34.72 13.77 6.96
CA ASP A 84 -33.62 14.62 6.52
C ASP A 84 -32.99 14.18 5.18
N ASN A 85 -33.38 13.01 4.66
CA ASN A 85 -32.80 12.36 3.49
C ASN A 85 -31.28 12.12 3.57
N MET A 86 -30.69 12.18 4.77
CA MET A 86 -29.25 12.04 5.00
C MET A 86 -28.92 10.94 5.99
N THR A 87 -29.78 10.70 6.99
CA THR A 87 -29.50 9.75 8.07
C THR A 87 -30.27 8.45 7.86
N TRP A 88 -29.61 7.30 8.06
CA TRP A 88 -30.22 5.98 7.94
C TRP A 88 -30.77 5.50 9.27
N THR A 89 -31.99 4.97 9.26
CA THR A 89 -32.66 4.37 10.43
C THR A 89 -33.20 2.99 10.08
N GLN A 90 -33.10 2.04 11.01
CA GLN A 90 -33.68 0.71 10.82
C GLN A 90 -35.21 0.80 10.66
N ILE A 91 -35.75 0.05 9.70
CA ILE A 91 -37.19 -0.03 9.47
C ILE A 91 -37.84 -0.76 10.66
N PRO A 92 -38.78 -0.12 11.38
CA PRO A 92 -39.44 -0.75 12.53
C PRO A 92 -40.13 -2.06 12.14
N GLY A 93 -39.87 -3.13 12.90
CA GLY A 93 -40.50 -4.43 12.69
C GLY A 93 -39.81 -5.35 11.69
N VAL A 94 -38.68 -4.94 11.10
CA VAL A 94 -37.85 -5.81 10.24
C VAL A 94 -36.76 -6.49 11.06
N THR A 95 -36.69 -7.82 10.97
CA THR A 95 -35.66 -8.65 11.64
C THR A 95 -34.36 -8.62 10.84
N LEU A 96 -33.24 -8.36 11.54
CA LEU A 96 -31.92 -8.29 10.91
C LEU A 96 -31.32 -9.70 10.73
N PRO A 97 -30.54 -9.96 9.67
CA PRO A 97 -29.89 -11.26 9.46
C PRO A 97 -28.97 -11.68 10.62
N SER A 98 -28.29 -10.72 11.26
CA SER A 98 -27.42 -10.96 12.41
C SER A 98 -28.18 -11.33 13.69
N SER A 99 -29.46 -10.94 13.79
CA SER A 99 -30.31 -11.21 14.95
C SER A 99 -30.68 -12.69 15.08
N GLU A 100 -30.79 -13.42 13.97
CA GLU A 100 -31.07 -14.86 13.97
C GLU A 100 -29.84 -15.67 14.42
N ALA A 101 -28.64 -15.28 13.99
CA ALA A 101 -27.38 -15.88 14.45
C ALA A 101 -27.14 -15.64 15.95
N ALA A 102 -27.42 -14.43 16.43
CA ALA A 102 -27.33 -14.11 17.86
C ALA A 102 -28.42 -14.82 18.70
N ALA A 103 -29.59 -15.10 18.13
CA ALA A 103 -30.65 -15.86 18.79
C ALA A 103 -30.35 -17.36 18.85
N ALA A 104 -29.77 -17.93 17.79
CA ALA A 104 -29.32 -19.33 17.75
C ALA A 104 -28.20 -19.59 18.77
N ALA A 105 -27.22 -18.69 18.88
CA ALA A 105 -26.15 -18.77 19.87
C ALA A 105 -26.66 -18.76 21.33
N ARG A 106 -27.85 -18.17 21.59
CA ARG A 106 -28.48 -18.14 22.92
C ARG A 106 -29.29 -19.40 23.25
N GLN A 107 -29.60 -20.26 22.28
CA GLN A 107 -30.39 -21.49 22.50
C GLN A 107 -29.53 -22.69 22.92
N HIS A 108 -28.21 -22.64 22.71
CA HIS A 108 -27.29 -23.76 22.98
C HIS A 108 -26.53 -23.66 24.31
N ILE A 109 -26.77 -22.59 25.07
CA ILE A 109 -26.20 -22.38 26.41
C ILE A 109 -27.30 -22.59 27.44
N VAL A 110 -27.27 -23.73 28.13
CA VAL A 110 -28.11 -24.00 29.30
C VAL A 110 -27.16 -24.18 30.48
N ASP A 111 -27.32 -23.36 31.52
CA ASP A 111 -26.50 -23.39 32.75
C ASP A 111 -24.97 -23.34 32.52
N GLY A 112 -24.51 -22.50 31.58
CA GLY A 112 -23.07 -22.24 31.39
C GLY A 112 -22.28 -23.37 30.74
N VAL A 113 -22.96 -24.38 30.20
CA VAL A 113 -22.32 -25.49 29.47
C VAL A 113 -22.81 -25.51 28.03
N ASP A 114 -21.85 -25.54 27.11
CA ASP A 114 -22.12 -25.84 25.71
C ASP A 114 -22.42 -27.34 25.58
N THR A 115 -23.68 -27.64 25.27
CA THR A 115 -24.20 -29.02 25.26
C THR A 115 -23.69 -29.89 24.11
N GLU A 116 -22.95 -29.34 23.15
CA GLU A 116 -22.40 -30.06 21.99
C GLU A 116 -20.94 -30.44 22.20
N THR A 117 -20.16 -29.56 22.86
CA THR A 117 -18.72 -29.72 23.05
C THR A 117 -18.34 -30.23 24.45
N GLY A 118 -19.24 -30.09 25.44
CA GLY A 118 -19.00 -30.51 26.81
C GLY A 118 -17.94 -29.67 27.54
N GLU A 119 -17.54 -28.52 26.99
CA GLU A 119 -16.70 -27.56 27.69
C GLU A 119 -17.47 -26.85 28.79
N VAL A 120 -16.90 -26.87 29.99
CA VAL A 120 -17.36 -26.06 31.12
C VAL A 120 -16.81 -24.66 30.91
N LEU A 121 -17.67 -23.69 30.62
CA LEU A 121 -17.27 -22.29 30.65
C LEU A 121 -17.10 -21.91 32.13
N GLU A 122 -15.89 -21.51 32.54
CA GLU A 122 -15.66 -20.98 33.88
C GLU A 122 -16.55 -19.75 34.10
N ASP A 123 -17.55 -19.97 34.94
CA ASP A 123 -18.54 -19.02 35.35
C ASP A 123 -17.92 -18.08 36.39
N HIS A 124 -17.58 -16.86 35.97
CA HIS A 124 -17.55 -15.73 36.90
C HIS A 124 -18.99 -15.38 37.27
N THR A 125 -19.63 -16.20 38.11
CA THR A 125 -20.97 -15.94 38.64
C THR A 125 -20.88 -14.83 39.67
N GLU A 126 -21.21 -13.59 39.27
CA GLU A 126 -21.79 -12.64 40.21
C GLU A 126 -23.27 -13.00 40.40
N ASN A 127 -23.51 -13.58 41.57
CA ASN A 127 -24.76 -14.05 42.16
C ASN A 127 -25.99 -13.14 41.92
N PHE A 128 -27.02 -13.63 41.22
CA PHE A 128 -28.36 -13.04 41.19
C PHE A 128 -29.09 -13.30 42.52
N GLY A 129 -28.86 -12.43 43.51
CA GLY A 129 -29.73 -12.27 44.67
C GLY A 129 -30.86 -11.28 44.34
N ASN A 130 -32.07 -11.79 44.15
CA ASN A 130 -33.28 -10.96 44.12
C ASN A 130 -33.68 -10.61 45.56
N GLU A 131 -33.40 -9.39 46.03
CA GLU A 131 -34.23 -8.70 47.02
C GLU A 131 -33.95 -7.19 47.06
N SER A 132 -34.95 -6.42 46.63
CA SER A 132 -35.39 -5.13 47.18
C SER A 132 -34.40 -3.94 47.28
N ASN A 133 -34.61 -2.99 46.37
CA ASN A 133 -34.62 -1.52 46.59
C ASN A 133 -33.27 -0.74 46.69
N SER A 134 -32.86 -0.17 45.52
CA SER A 134 -31.94 0.98 45.28
C SER A 134 -30.42 0.83 45.52
N PRO A 135 -29.52 1.60 44.85
CA PRO A 135 -29.51 2.15 43.49
C PRO A 135 -28.37 1.55 42.60
N ALA A 136 -28.43 1.82 41.28
CA ALA A 136 -27.57 1.34 40.19
C ALA A 136 -26.08 1.06 40.48
N GLN A 137 -25.58 -0.08 40.01
CA GLN A 137 -24.15 -0.41 39.90
C GLN A 137 -23.72 -0.41 38.43
N ALA A 138 -22.63 0.29 38.16
CA ALA A 138 -22.17 0.73 36.85
C ALA A 138 -21.78 -0.44 35.92
N THR A 139 -22.34 -0.41 34.71
CA THR A 139 -21.76 -1.08 33.53
C THR A 139 -20.29 -0.71 33.40
N ALA A 140 -19.40 -1.70 33.27
CA ALA A 140 -18.00 -1.44 32.91
C ALA A 140 -17.97 -0.50 31.68
N PRO A 141 -17.22 0.62 31.73
CA PRO A 141 -17.24 1.60 30.66
C PRO A 141 -16.75 0.96 29.37
N ALA A 142 -17.40 1.31 28.25
CA ALA A 142 -16.91 0.95 26.92
C ALA A 142 -15.42 1.31 26.79
N PRO A 143 -14.60 0.49 26.11
CA PRO A 143 -13.17 0.74 26.01
C PRO A 143 -12.92 2.14 25.42
N GLU A 144 -12.17 2.96 26.14
CA GLU A 144 -11.83 4.31 25.72
C GLU A 144 -10.83 4.24 24.56
N LEU A 145 -11.35 4.31 23.34
CA LEU A 145 -10.55 4.29 22.11
C LEU A 145 -10.13 5.71 21.72
N THR A 146 -8.83 5.91 21.55
CA THR A 146 -8.26 7.16 21.02
C THR A 146 -7.98 6.99 19.53
N VAL A 147 -8.46 7.91 18.70
CA VAL A 147 -8.18 7.93 17.25
C VAL A 147 -6.70 8.26 17.02
N VAL A 148 -5.96 7.40 16.32
CA VAL A 148 -4.50 7.59 16.13
C VAL A 148 -4.20 8.89 15.40
N ALA A 149 -4.97 9.23 14.36
CA ALA A 149 -4.75 10.42 13.55
C ALA A 149 -4.85 11.76 14.30
N THR A 150 -5.48 11.80 15.49
CA THR A 150 -5.57 13.02 16.32
C THR A 150 -4.40 13.17 17.29
N MET A 151 -3.54 12.16 17.40
CA MET A 151 -2.40 12.16 18.30
C MET A 151 -1.20 12.93 17.71
N PRO A 152 -0.23 13.37 18.54
CA PRO A 152 1.03 13.93 18.06
C PRO A 152 1.79 12.96 17.14
N LEU A 153 2.64 13.48 16.24
CA LEU A 153 3.37 12.70 15.23
C LEU A 153 4.09 11.49 15.83
N ARG A 154 4.83 11.67 16.93
CA ARG A 154 5.55 10.59 17.60
C ARG A 154 4.64 9.46 18.03
N HIS A 155 3.49 9.79 18.59
CA HIS A 155 2.50 8.79 19.02
C HIS A 155 1.87 8.08 17.83
N ARG A 156 1.62 8.78 16.71
CA ARG A 156 1.15 8.19 15.45
C ARG A 156 2.16 7.16 14.91
N VAL A 157 3.45 7.53 14.88
CA VAL A 157 4.54 6.62 14.49
C VAL A 157 4.58 5.39 15.41
N LEU A 158 4.52 5.59 16.72
CA LEU A 158 4.57 4.51 17.70
C LEU A 158 3.33 3.60 17.66
N ALA A 159 2.15 4.16 17.41
CA ALA A 159 0.93 3.37 17.20
C ALA A 159 1.13 2.38 16.06
N GLN A 160 1.60 2.85 14.90
CA GLN A 160 1.88 1.96 13.77
C GLN A 160 3.05 1.01 14.03
N TYR A 161 4.00 1.39 14.91
CA TYR A 161 5.11 0.52 15.29
C TYR A 161 4.65 -0.69 16.12
N ILE A 162 3.75 -0.47 17.10
CA ILE A 162 3.20 -1.54 17.95
C ILE A 162 2.09 -2.37 17.29
N GLY A 163 1.53 -1.89 16.18
CA GLY A 163 0.48 -2.61 15.43
C GLY A 163 0.94 -3.88 14.71
N GLU A 164 2.22 -4.27 14.80
CA GLU A 164 2.76 -5.52 14.23
C GLU A 164 2.46 -5.78 12.73
N GLY A 165 2.23 -4.72 11.95
CA GLY A 165 1.88 -4.84 10.53
C GLY A 165 0.41 -4.56 10.26
N GLU A 166 -0.44 -4.59 11.28
CA GLU A 166 -1.83 -4.13 11.20
C GLU A 166 -1.91 -2.61 11.24
N TYR A 167 -2.88 -2.07 10.49
CA TYR A 167 -3.12 -0.64 10.46
C TYR A 167 -3.97 -0.23 11.65
N LEU A 168 -3.37 0.47 12.61
CA LEU A 168 -4.10 0.94 13.78
C LEU A 168 -4.83 2.26 13.47
N TYR A 169 -6.15 2.20 13.38
CA TYR A 169 -7.02 3.39 13.32
C TYR A 169 -7.23 4.02 14.70
N HIS A 170 -7.31 3.15 15.73
CA HIS A 170 -7.56 3.52 17.12
C HIS A 170 -6.57 2.79 18.03
N VAL A 171 -6.32 3.37 19.19
CA VAL A 171 -5.58 2.72 20.27
C VAL A 171 -6.41 2.72 21.54
N ASP A 172 -6.42 1.59 22.25
CA ASP A 172 -7.01 1.48 23.58
C ASP A 172 -6.09 2.06 24.68
N ALA A 173 -6.56 2.02 25.93
CA ALA A 173 -5.80 2.53 27.07
C ALA A 173 -4.47 1.78 27.30
N SER A 174 -4.41 0.48 27.02
CA SER A 174 -3.20 -0.34 27.18
C SER A 174 -2.18 0.00 26.10
N GLN A 175 -2.60 0.04 24.84
CA GLN A 175 -1.79 0.45 23.69
C GLN A 175 -1.28 1.89 23.84
N LYS A 176 -2.12 2.80 24.33
CA LYS A 176 -1.72 4.18 24.63
C LYS A 176 -0.67 4.25 25.73
N LYS A 177 -0.80 3.44 26.78
CA LYS A 177 0.22 3.34 27.85
C LYS A 177 1.54 2.80 27.29
N GLU A 178 1.49 1.84 26.38
CA GLU A 178 2.69 1.32 25.71
C GLU A 178 3.36 2.35 24.80
N ILE A 179 2.58 3.13 24.03
CA ILE A 179 3.09 4.25 23.24
C ILE A 179 3.84 5.26 24.12
N LEU A 180 3.23 5.65 25.24
CA LEU A 180 3.86 6.57 26.19
C LEU A 180 5.14 5.98 26.80
N ARG A 181 5.13 4.70 27.14
CA ARG A 181 6.32 3.98 27.63
C ARG A 181 7.45 4.03 26.59
N LEU A 182 7.15 3.72 25.33
CA LEU A 182 8.13 3.71 24.24
C LEU A 182 8.67 5.10 23.90
N GLU A 183 7.84 6.14 23.99
CA GLU A 183 8.30 7.52 23.77
C GLU A 183 9.30 7.96 24.87
N MET A 184 9.03 7.58 26.12
CA MET A 184 9.88 7.90 27.27
C MET A 184 11.13 7.02 27.39
N ASP A 185 11.16 5.87 26.71
CA ASP A 185 12.30 4.96 26.69
C ASP A 185 13.41 5.50 25.79
N THR A 186 14.28 6.33 26.36
CA THR A 186 15.44 6.93 25.67
C THR A 186 16.56 5.93 25.40
N ASP A 187 16.56 4.79 26.08
CA ASP A 187 17.58 3.74 25.92
C ASP A 187 17.28 2.86 24.69
N ASN A 188 16.02 2.83 24.24
CA ASN A 188 15.62 2.17 23.01
C ASN A 188 16.07 2.93 21.75
N SER A 189 17.34 2.72 21.38
CA SER A 189 17.97 3.37 20.22
C SER A 189 17.23 3.14 18.90
N TYR A 190 16.57 2.00 18.71
CA TYR A 190 15.80 1.72 17.50
C TYR A 190 14.60 2.68 17.38
N VAL A 191 13.79 2.75 18.44
CA VAL A 191 12.62 3.63 18.49
C VAL A 191 13.04 5.09 18.41
N GLN A 192 14.08 5.48 19.15
CA GLN A 192 14.60 6.86 19.09
C GLN A 192 15.09 7.22 17.69
N ASN A 193 15.81 6.35 17.00
CA ASN A 193 16.27 6.61 15.63
C ASN A 193 15.09 6.73 14.65
N LEU A 194 14.05 5.90 14.78
CA LEU A 194 12.83 6.01 13.96
C LEU A 194 12.11 7.35 14.19
N LEU A 195 11.91 7.74 15.45
CA LEU A 195 11.25 8.99 15.82
C LEU A 195 12.04 10.21 15.35
N LEU A 196 13.36 10.22 15.59
CA LEU A 196 14.23 11.30 15.13
C LEU A 196 14.24 11.40 13.60
N ALA A 197 14.29 10.28 12.89
CA ALA A 197 14.24 10.29 11.44
C ALA A 197 12.90 10.84 10.91
N ALA A 198 11.78 10.43 11.52
CA ALA A 198 10.45 10.94 11.17
C ALA A 198 10.34 12.47 11.36
N GLU A 199 10.91 13.02 12.43
CA GLU A 199 10.93 14.47 12.69
C GLU A 199 11.85 15.24 11.71
N ASN A 200 12.91 14.60 11.23
CA ASN A 200 13.89 15.23 10.33
C ASN A 200 13.46 15.21 8.86
N VAL A 201 12.44 14.44 8.47
CA VAL A 201 11.98 14.33 7.09
C VAL A 201 10.67 15.10 6.92
N GLU A 202 10.73 16.23 6.21
CA GLU A 202 9.58 17.14 6.02
C GLU A 202 8.36 16.45 5.38
N ALA A 203 8.59 15.57 4.41
CA ALA A 203 7.53 14.78 3.78
C ALA A 203 6.86 13.82 4.78
N PHE A 204 7.64 13.25 5.72
CA PHE A 204 7.11 12.40 6.78
C PHE A 204 6.23 13.19 7.75
N LYS A 205 6.66 14.38 8.18
CA LYS A 205 5.85 15.22 9.09
C LYS A 205 4.49 15.58 8.51
N LYS A 206 4.39 15.70 7.19
CA LYS A 206 3.15 15.95 6.44
C LYS A 206 2.45 14.68 5.98
N ALA A 207 2.98 13.51 6.33
CA ALA A 207 2.47 12.25 5.86
C ALA A 207 1.09 11.94 6.46
N ILE A 208 0.26 11.47 5.56
CA ILE A 208 -1.04 10.90 5.87
C ILE A 208 -0.88 9.56 6.60
N GLU A 209 -1.85 9.17 7.42
CA GLU A 209 -1.69 8.02 8.34
C GLU A 209 -1.34 6.70 7.65
N HIS A 210 -2.01 6.33 6.56
CA HIS A 210 -1.60 5.24 5.67
C HIS A 210 -0.10 5.24 5.28
N ASP A 211 0.47 6.41 4.96
CA ASP A 211 1.88 6.48 4.57
C ASP A 211 2.79 6.31 5.77
N ILE A 212 2.42 6.84 6.94
CA ILE A 212 3.11 6.57 8.22
C ILE A 212 3.10 5.07 8.51
N HIS A 213 1.96 4.40 8.40
CA HIS A 213 1.86 2.96 8.60
C HIS A 213 2.77 2.19 7.64
N LYS A 214 2.67 2.48 6.33
CA LYS A 214 3.46 1.75 5.32
C LYS A 214 4.96 1.96 5.51
N ILE A 215 5.39 3.18 5.79
CA ILE A 215 6.81 3.48 5.94
C ILE A 215 7.37 2.94 7.26
N VAL A 216 6.62 2.96 8.36
CA VAL A 216 7.03 2.34 9.64
C VAL A 216 7.21 0.84 9.48
N ASN A 217 6.27 0.17 8.84
CA ASN A 217 6.39 -1.26 8.52
C ASN A 217 7.52 -1.55 7.53
N ALA A 218 7.75 -0.67 6.56
CA ALA A 218 8.89 -0.78 5.66
C ALA A 218 10.24 -0.67 6.40
N VAL A 219 10.37 0.26 7.35
CA VAL A 219 11.56 0.38 8.21
C VAL A 219 11.79 -0.91 8.99
N LYS A 220 10.75 -1.45 9.67
CA LYS A 220 10.85 -2.73 10.40
C LYS A 220 11.23 -3.91 9.50
N LYS A 221 10.79 -3.89 8.24
CA LYS A 221 11.13 -4.93 7.26
C LYS A 221 12.57 -4.83 6.76
N ILE A 222 13.08 -3.62 6.57
CA ILE A 222 14.45 -3.38 6.09
C ILE A 222 15.45 -3.55 7.23
N PHE A 223 15.07 -3.12 8.43
CA PHE A 223 15.87 -3.15 9.65
C PHE A 223 15.08 -3.91 10.72
N PRO A 224 15.22 -5.24 10.82
CA PRO A 224 14.53 -6.03 11.83
C PRO A 224 14.83 -5.54 13.24
N VAL A 225 13.83 -5.51 14.11
CA VAL A 225 13.91 -4.98 15.49
C VAL A 225 14.87 -5.80 16.36
N ASP A 226 14.95 -7.10 16.11
CA ASP A 226 15.87 -8.07 16.71
C ASP A 226 17.26 -8.07 16.07
N GLY A 227 17.46 -7.27 15.02
CA GLY A 227 18.71 -7.13 14.30
C GLY A 227 19.62 -6.02 14.83
N LYS A 228 20.66 -5.71 14.05
CA LYS A 228 21.52 -4.55 14.33
C LYS A 228 20.71 -3.26 14.19
N THR A 229 20.72 -2.42 15.23
CA THR A 229 20.08 -1.11 15.19
C THR A 229 20.59 -0.28 14.00
N PRO A 230 19.69 0.24 13.15
CA PRO A 230 20.11 1.04 12.01
C PRO A 230 20.65 2.40 12.47
N GLU A 231 21.65 2.91 11.75
CA GLU A 231 22.17 4.26 11.97
C GLU A 231 21.10 5.30 11.58
N LEU A 232 20.97 6.36 12.38
CA LEU A 232 20.00 7.43 12.14
C LEU A 232 20.08 8.00 10.72
N ALA A 233 21.30 8.24 10.22
CA ALA A 233 21.52 8.76 8.88
C ALA A 233 20.96 7.83 7.79
N THR A 234 21.10 6.51 7.97
CA THR A 234 20.57 5.51 7.03
C THR A 234 19.04 5.47 7.06
N VAL A 235 18.43 5.60 8.24
CA VAL A 235 16.96 5.68 8.35
C VAL A 235 16.46 6.96 7.66
N ILE A 236 17.07 8.12 7.94
CA ILE A 236 16.72 9.39 7.27
C ILE A 236 16.84 9.26 5.74
N GLN A 237 17.93 8.65 5.25
CA GLN A 237 18.12 8.43 3.81
C GLN A 237 16.97 7.58 3.24
N PHE A 238 16.65 6.46 3.88
CA PHE A 238 15.54 5.60 3.44
C PHE A 238 14.21 6.37 3.40
N LEU A 239 13.87 7.11 4.46
CA LEU A 239 12.60 7.83 4.53
C LEU A 239 12.49 8.86 3.40
N LYS A 240 13.57 9.63 3.14
CA LYS A 240 13.60 10.59 2.02
C LYS A 240 13.37 9.90 0.68
N THR A 241 14.15 8.85 0.40
CA THR A 241 14.03 8.08 -0.84
C THR A 241 12.64 7.47 -0.99
N TRP A 242 12.02 6.96 0.07
CA TRP A 242 10.69 6.36 0.03
C TRP A 242 9.61 7.38 -0.34
N PHE A 243 9.69 8.61 0.18
CA PHE A 243 8.75 9.67 -0.18
C PHE A 243 8.98 10.25 -1.58
N GLU A 244 10.22 10.28 -2.05
CA GLU A 244 10.58 10.66 -3.42
C GLU A 244 10.21 9.58 -4.44
N THR A 245 10.09 8.33 -4.00
CA THR A 245 9.71 7.19 -4.85
C THR A 245 8.20 7.16 -5.11
N GLU A 246 7.83 6.96 -6.38
CA GLU A 246 6.44 6.78 -6.80
C GLU A 246 5.77 5.63 -6.03
N HIS A 247 4.48 5.78 -5.72
CA HIS A 247 3.75 4.82 -4.89
C HIS A 247 3.85 3.37 -5.40
N ILE A 248 3.77 3.20 -6.73
CA ILE A 248 3.87 1.90 -7.41
C ILE A 248 5.24 1.22 -7.24
N ASP A 249 6.29 2.01 -6.95
CA ASP A 249 7.69 1.55 -6.83
C ASP A 249 8.15 1.39 -5.38
N ARG A 250 7.43 1.94 -4.41
CA ARG A 250 7.79 1.83 -2.98
C ARG A 250 7.95 0.38 -2.54
N GLY A 251 7.14 -0.54 -3.08
CA GLY A 251 7.29 -1.97 -2.80
C GLY A 251 8.60 -2.58 -3.32
N LEU A 252 9.07 -2.13 -4.49
CA LEU A 252 10.35 -2.55 -5.06
C LEU A 252 11.51 -1.93 -4.28
N LEU A 253 11.42 -0.65 -3.94
CA LEU A 253 12.41 0.05 -3.11
C LEU A 253 12.65 -0.70 -1.80
N VAL A 254 11.58 -1.08 -1.09
CA VAL A 254 11.67 -1.82 0.18
C VAL A 254 12.35 -3.17 -0.01
N LYS A 255 12.08 -3.88 -1.10
CA LYS A 255 12.74 -5.17 -1.40
C LYS A 255 14.24 -4.99 -1.63
N GLU A 256 14.65 -3.97 -2.36
CA GLU A 256 16.07 -3.71 -2.61
C GLU A 256 16.80 -3.28 -1.33
N TRP A 257 16.21 -2.38 -0.55
CA TRP A 257 16.79 -1.96 0.73
C TRP A 257 16.88 -3.12 1.73
N ALA A 258 15.91 -4.03 1.76
CA ALA A 258 15.96 -5.22 2.62
C ALA A 258 17.09 -6.19 2.22
N LYS A 259 17.50 -6.23 0.94
CA LYS A 259 18.68 -7.00 0.49
C LYS A 259 20.02 -6.32 0.85
N GLY A 260 19.99 -5.10 1.39
CA GLY A 260 21.18 -4.28 1.64
C GLY A 260 21.50 -3.29 0.53
N ASN A 261 20.78 -3.30 -0.59
CA ASN A 261 21.02 -2.40 -1.71
C ASN A 261 20.42 -1.01 -1.38
N ARG A 262 21.28 -0.02 -1.14
CA ARG A 262 20.88 1.36 -0.77
C ARG A 262 20.57 2.21 -2.00
N VAL A 263 19.70 1.71 -2.87
CA VAL A 263 19.34 2.39 -4.13
C VAL A 263 18.64 3.72 -3.86
N SER A 264 18.98 4.73 -4.66
CA SER A 264 18.46 6.10 -4.56
C SER A 264 17.14 6.30 -5.33
N ALA A 265 16.88 5.48 -6.35
CA ALA A 265 15.64 5.49 -7.13
C ALA A 265 15.44 4.15 -7.85
N ILE A 266 14.18 3.78 -8.08
CA ILE A 266 13.84 2.66 -8.97
C ILE A 266 13.91 3.16 -10.42
N GLN A 267 14.72 2.49 -11.23
CA GLN A 267 14.91 2.85 -12.63
C GLN A 267 13.77 2.26 -13.48
N ARG A 268 13.17 3.07 -14.34
CA ARG A 268 12.13 2.64 -15.30
C ARG A 268 12.54 2.93 -16.73
N THR A 269 12.07 2.08 -17.65
CA THR A 269 12.17 2.31 -19.10
C THR A 269 11.25 3.46 -19.53
N GLU A 270 11.42 3.97 -20.74
CA GLU A 270 10.52 5.03 -21.29
C GLU A 270 9.05 4.60 -21.36
N SER A 271 8.79 3.29 -21.50
CA SER A 271 7.44 2.71 -21.47
C SER A 271 6.89 2.51 -20.05
N GLY A 272 7.67 2.86 -19.02
CA GLY A 272 7.31 2.69 -17.62
C GLY A 272 7.51 1.28 -17.08
N ALA A 273 8.17 0.36 -17.80
CA ALA A 273 8.53 -0.94 -17.26
C ALA A 273 9.71 -0.82 -16.27
N ASN A 274 9.84 -1.75 -15.32
CA ASN A 274 11.01 -1.79 -14.43
C ASN A 274 12.28 -2.06 -15.26
N ALA A 275 13.28 -1.17 -15.15
CA ALA A 275 14.56 -1.32 -15.85
C ALA A 275 15.51 -2.31 -15.17
N GLY A 276 15.19 -2.81 -13.96
CA GLY A 276 16.02 -3.73 -13.19
C GLY A 276 17.07 -3.01 -12.34
N GLY A 277 18.18 -3.70 -12.07
CA GLY A 277 19.32 -3.19 -11.31
C GLY A 277 19.42 -3.72 -9.88
N GLY A 278 18.51 -4.63 -9.50
CA GLY A 278 18.51 -5.29 -8.18
C GLY A 278 19.37 -6.55 -8.12
N ASN A 279 19.87 -7.01 -9.27
CA ASN A 279 20.68 -8.21 -9.39
C ASN A 279 22.18 -7.89 -9.35
N LYS A 280 22.96 -8.78 -8.73
CA LYS A 280 24.42 -8.74 -8.82
C LYS A 280 24.83 -9.05 -10.26
N THR A 281 25.65 -8.18 -10.83
CA THR A 281 26.24 -8.36 -12.16
C THR A 281 27.75 -8.57 -12.06
N ASP A 282 28.43 -8.76 -13.18
CA ASP A 282 29.89 -8.91 -13.29
C ASP A 282 30.65 -7.58 -13.15
N ARG A 283 29.97 -6.50 -12.75
CA ARG A 283 30.55 -5.19 -12.48
C ARG A 283 31.15 -5.16 -11.06
N ASN A 284 32.00 -4.17 -10.80
CA ASN A 284 32.48 -3.91 -9.46
C ASN A 284 31.27 -3.62 -8.53
N PRO A 285 31.17 -4.23 -7.33
CA PRO A 285 30.09 -3.97 -6.38
C PRO A 285 29.87 -2.49 -6.03
N ASP A 286 30.92 -1.67 -6.08
CA ASP A 286 30.85 -0.23 -5.78
C ASP A 286 30.42 0.61 -6.99
N TYR A 287 30.21 -0.01 -8.15
CA TYR A 287 29.79 0.67 -9.36
C TYR A 287 28.26 0.77 -9.42
N GLU A 288 27.75 1.99 -9.24
CA GLU A 288 26.33 2.27 -9.41
C GLU A 288 25.93 2.16 -10.89
N HIS A 289 25.12 1.15 -11.21
CA HIS A 289 24.66 0.91 -12.58
C HIS A 289 23.25 1.48 -12.79
N THR A 290 23.18 2.58 -13.53
CA THR A 290 21.95 3.26 -13.98
C THR A 290 21.84 3.25 -15.49
N LEU A 291 20.70 3.69 -16.04
CA LEU A 291 20.54 3.84 -17.49
C LEU A 291 21.61 4.77 -18.11
N ASP A 292 22.06 5.79 -17.38
CA ASP A 292 23.11 6.69 -17.88
C ASP A 292 24.48 6.02 -17.95
N THR A 293 24.78 5.13 -16.99
CA THR A 293 26.00 4.33 -17.04
C THR A 293 25.92 3.22 -18.10
N LEU A 294 24.72 2.67 -18.34
CA LEU A 294 24.43 1.74 -19.42
C LEU A 294 24.75 2.38 -20.78
N ASP A 295 24.37 3.63 -21.01
CA ASP A 295 24.71 4.33 -22.27
C ASP A 295 26.21 4.38 -22.53
N VAL A 296 27.01 4.60 -21.49
CA VAL A 296 28.48 4.60 -21.63
C VAL A 296 28.98 3.20 -21.99
N GLU A 297 28.43 2.14 -21.38
CA GLU A 297 28.77 0.76 -21.70
C GLU A 297 28.35 0.37 -23.12
N ILE A 298 27.17 0.78 -23.58
CA ILE A 298 26.71 0.60 -24.97
C ILE A 298 27.66 1.31 -25.93
N ALA A 299 27.99 2.58 -25.66
CA ALA A 299 28.91 3.34 -26.50
C ALA A 299 30.30 2.68 -26.58
N MET A 300 30.82 2.19 -25.45
CA MET A 300 32.07 1.42 -25.41
C MET A 300 31.99 0.13 -26.23
N ALA A 301 30.87 -0.59 -26.17
CA ALA A 301 30.67 -1.82 -26.93
C ALA A 301 30.62 -1.60 -28.45
N THR A 302 30.18 -0.42 -28.90
CA THR A 302 30.16 -0.04 -30.33
C THR A 302 31.52 0.34 -30.92
N LEU A 303 32.57 0.46 -30.10
CA LEU A 303 33.91 0.78 -30.60
C LEU A 303 34.51 -0.43 -31.34
N PRO A 304 35.22 -0.21 -32.46
CA PRO A 304 35.78 -1.28 -33.29
C PRO A 304 37.01 -1.96 -32.66
N MET A 305 37.49 -1.46 -31.51
CA MET A 305 38.68 -1.97 -30.85
C MET A 305 38.33 -2.89 -29.69
N ASP A 306 39.18 -3.88 -29.45
CA ASP A 306 39.10 -4.74 -28.27
C ASP A 306 39.87 -4.16 -27.08
N PHE A 307 39.31 -4.37 -25.90
CA PHE A 307 39.90 -4.01 -24.61
C PHE A 307 39.26 -4.89 -23.53
N ASN A 308 39.94 -4.98 -22.38
CA ASN A 308 39.39 -5.68 -21.22
C ASN A 308 38.16 -4.93 -20.70
N ILE A 309 36.99 -5.55 -20.76
CA ILE A 309 35.72 -4.96 -20.31
C ILE A 309 35.65 -4.76 -18.79
N TYR A 310 36.55 -5.39 -18.03
CA TYR A 310 36.67 -5.22 -16.58
C TYR A 310 37.71 -4.16 -16.17
N GLU A 311 38.58 -3.77 -17.09
CA GLU A 311 39.62 -2.75 -16.89
C GLU A 311 39.53 -1.69 -17.98
N LEU A 312 38.56 -0.78 -17.82
CA LEU A 312 38.19 0.19 -18.84
C LEU A 312 39.31 1.24 -19.05
N PRO A 313 39.95 1.29 -20.24
CA PRO A 313 40.98 2.29 -20.50
C PRO A 313 40.38 3.70 -20.46
N GLY A 314 41.07 4.65 -19.81
CA GLY A 314 40.57 6.02 -19.67
C GLY A 314 40.34 6.73 -21.02
N SER A 315 41.10 6.38 -22.07
CA SER A 315 40.88 6.87 -23.44
C SER A 315 39.55 6.36 -24.04
N VAL A 316 39.28 5.06 -23.89
CA VAL A 316 38.04 4.41 -24.33
C VAL A 316 36.83 5.02 -23.63
N TYR A 317 36.90 5.18 -22.31
CA TYR A 317 35.82 5.78 -21.53
C TYR A 317 35.53 7.25 -21.93
N ARG A 318 36.57 8.06 -22.18
CA ARG A 318 36.40 9.43 -22.69
C ARG A 318 35.73 9.43 -24.07
N ARG A 319 36.17 8.56 -24.98
CA ARG A 319 35.58 8.46 -26.32
C ARG A 319 34.11 8.03 -26.25
N ALA A 320 33.77 7.07 -25.39
CA ALA A 320 32.39 6.63 -25.18
C ALA A 320 31.51 7.79 -24.68
N LYS A 321 31.98 8.61 -23.73
CA LYS A 321 31.24 9.81 -23.30
C LYS A 321 31.00 10.81 -24.42
N GLU A 322 31.95 10.99 -25.34
CA GLU A 322 31.74 11.84 -26.51
C GLU A 322 30.68 11.26 -27.46
N ILE A 323 30.70 9.95 -27.70
CA ILE A 323 29.71 9.23 -28.50
C ILE A 323 28.31 9.42 -27.91
N VAL A 324 28.16 9.23 -26.59
CA VAL A 324 26.89 9.46 -25.88
C VAL A 324 26.42 10.90 -26.07
N LYS A 325 27.31 11.88 -25.81
CA LYS A 325 27.00 13.31 -25.92
C LYS A 325 26.57 13.71 -27.33
N LYS A 326 27.24 13.18 -28.36
CA LYS A 326 26.96 13.48 -29.78
C LYS A 326 25.87 12.59 -30.37
N LYS A 327 25.38 11.59 -29.62
CA LYS A 327 24.45 10.55 -30.09
C LYS A 327 24.93 9.94 -31.41
N GLU A 328 26.22 9.56 -31.48
CA GLU A 328 26.79 8.98 -32.70
C GLU A 328 26.14 7.61 -33.02
N SER A 329 26.05 7.26 -34.30
CA SER A 329 25.58 5.93 -34.73
C SER A 329 26.77 4.96 -34.77
N PRO A 330 26.62 3.69 -34.37
CA PRO A 330 25.37 2.98 -34.07
C PRO A 330 24.88 3.09 -32.62
N PHE A 331 25.59 3.83 -31.74
CA PHE A 331 25.25 3.94 -30.32
C PHE A 331 23.81 4.41 -30.10
N LYS A 332 23.35 5.46 -30.80
CA LYS A 332 22.01 6.02 -30.57
C LYS A 332 20.89 5.00 -30.81
N GLU A 333 21.03 4.13 -31.80
CA GLU A 333 20.06 3.09 -32.13
C GLU A 333 20.06 1.98 -31.07
N TRP A 334 21.25 1.54 -30.64
CA TRP A 334 21.41 0.56 -29.57
C TRP A 334 20.92 1.06 -28.22
N SER A 335 21.25 2.30 -27.86
CA SER A 335 20.79 2.94 -26.62
C SER A 335 19.27 3.00 -26.57
N ALA A 336 18.61 3.44 -27.66
CA ALA A 336 17.15 3.48 -27.72
C ALA A 336 16.52 2.10 -27.51
N ALA A 337 17.03 1.07 -28.19
CA ALA A 337 16.49 -0.29 -28.08
C ALA A 337 16.74 -0.92 -26.69
N LEU A 338 17.95 -0.79 -26.15
CA LEU A 338 18.30 -1.37 -24.86
C LEU A 338 17.64 -0.62 -23.69
N ARG A 339 17.53 0.71 -23.72
CA ARG A 339 16.79 1.47 -22.68
C ARG A 339 15.29 1.16 -22.67
N ALA A 340 14.72 0.70 -23.78
CA ALA A 340 13.34 0.24 -23.86
C ALA A 340 13.14 -1.19 -23.34
N THR A 341 14.22 -1.94 -23.10
CA THR A 341 14.16 -3.36 -22.71
C THR A 341 13.92 -3.49 -21.20
N PRO A 342 12.83 -4.15 -20.76
CA PRO A 342 12.60 -4.41 -19.34
C PRO A 342 13.73 -5.21 -18.71
N GLY A 343 14.14 -4.84 -17.49
CA GLY A 343 15.22 -5.52 -16.77
C GLY A 343 16.62 -5.35 -17.37
N ILE A 344 16.83 -4.41 -18.31
CA ILE A 344 18.14 -4.21 -18.96
C ILE A 344 19.30 -3.97 -17.98
N LEU A 345 19.05 -3.32 -16.84
CA LEU A 345 20.10 -3.08 -15.83
C LEU A 345 20.49 -4.33 -15.05
N ASP A 346 19.73 -5.43 -15.16
CA ASP A 346 20.12 -6.73 -14.63
C ASP A 346 21.08 -7.49 -15.57
N TYR A 347 21.31 -6.98 -16.79
CA TYR A 347 22.23 -7.60 -17.73
C TYR A 347 23.67 -7.35 -17.29
N SER A 348 24.50 -8.40 -17.36
CA SER A 348 25.94 -8.27 -17.14
C SER A 348 26.58 -7.39 -18.21
N ARG A 349 27.69 -6.74 -17.87
CA ARG A 349 28.50 -5.99 -18.83
C ARG A 349 28.95 -6.91 -19.96
N ALA A 350 29.40 -8.12 -19.64
CA ALA A 350 29.76 -9.13 -20.64
C ALA A 350 28.60 -9.43 -21.61
N ALA A 351 27.37 -9.60 -21.11
CA ALA A 351 26.21 -9.86 -21.95
C ALA A 351 25.91 -8.67 -22.90
N ILE A 352 25.96 -7.44 -22.40
CA ILE A 352 25.74 -6.24 -23.23
C ILE A 352 26.79 -6.14 -24.34
N PHE A 353 28.06 -6.34 -23.99
CA PHE A 353 29.16 -6.30 -24.97
C PHE A 353 29.04 -7.42 -26.01
N ALA A 354 28.76 -8.65 -25.56
CA ALA A 354 28.59 -9.80 -26.45
C ALA A 354 27.40 -9.59 -27.39
N LEU A 355 26.27 -9.09 -26.89
CA LEU A 355 25.07 -8.79 -27.67
C LEU A 355 25.37 -7.80 -28.80
N ILE A 356 25.99 -6.66 -28.47
CA ILE A 356 26.28 -5.61 -29.45
C ILE A 356 27.32 -6.07 -30.49
N ARG A 357 28.38 -6.75 -30.04
CA ARG A 357 29.50 -7.15 -30.90
C ARG A 357 29.21 -8.37 -31.77
N SER A 358 28.25 -9.20 -31.37
CA SER A 358 27.84 -10.39 -32.14
C SER A 358 26.69 -10.11 -33.12
N ALA A 359 26.10 -8.91 -33.06
CA ALA A 359 25.04 -8.51 -33.96
C ALA A 359 25.57 -8.33 -35.39
N HIS A 360 24.71 -8.61 -36.38
CA HIS A 360 25.05 -8.30 -37.77
C HIS A 360 25.28 -6.79 -37.94
N PRO A 361 26.30 -6.34 -38.70
CA PRO A 361 26.66 -4.92 -38.81
C PRO A 361 25.52 -3.99 -39.23
N GLU A 362 24.53 -4.50 -39.95
CA GLU A 362 23.40 -3.69 -40.43
C GLU A 362 22.17 -3.69 -39.52
N PHE A 363 22.13 -4.48 -38.43
CA PHE A 363 20.91 -4.60 -37.62
C PHE A 363 20.44 -3.27 -37.04
N TYR A 364 21.37 -2.39 -36.67
CA TYR A 364 21.03 -1.08 -36.12
C TYR A 364 20.29 -0.17 -37.12
N HIS A 365 20.39 -0.42 -38.43
CA HIS A 365 19.61 0.30 -39.45
C HIS A 365 18.12 -0.10 -39.45
N TYR A 366 17.76 -1.24 -38.85
CA TYR A 366 16.42 -1.81 -38.91
C TYR A 366 15.88 -2.04 -37.48
N PRO A 367 15.15 -1.06 -36.89
CA PRO A 367 14.71 -1.11 -35.50
C PRO A 367 13.97 -2.40 -35.11
N GLY A 368 13.09 -2.91 -35.99
CA GLY A 368 12.35 -4.16 -35.74
C GLY A 368 13.25 -5.40 -35.69
N ARG A 369 14.31 -5.45 -36.52
CA ARG A 369 15.29 -6.56 -36.48
C ARG A 369 16.20 -6.45 -35.27
N LEU A 370 16.62 -5.23 -34.94
CA LEU A 370 17.42 -4.97 -33.73
C LEU A 370 16.66 -5.41 -32.48
N GLN A 371 15.39 -5.02 -32.34
CA GLN A 371 14.58 -5.44 -31.21
C GLN A 371 14.35 -6.95 -31.20
N GLY A 372 14.07 -7.55 -32.36
CA GLY A 372 13.93 -9.00 -32.48
C GLY A 372 15.19 -9.75 -32.07
N TYR A 373 16.38 -9.22 -32.38
CA TYR A 373 17.66 -9.79 -31.99
C TYR A 373 17.94 -9.63 -30.49
N ILE A 374 17.60 -8.49 -29.89
CA ILE A 374 17.75 -8.27 -28.43
C ILE A 374 16.88 -9.23 -27.62
N ASN A 375 15.69 -9.57 -28.15
CA ASN A 375 14.71 -10.41 -27.47
C ASN A 375 14.87 -11.92 -27.76
N ALA A 376 15.81 -12.31 -28.64
CA ALA A 376 16.06 -13.69 -29.03
C ALA A 376 17.00 -14.38 -28.05
#